data_AF-A0A9E2R3R4-F1
#
_entry.id   AF-A0A9E2R3R4-F1
#
_cell.length_a   1.000
_cell.length_b   1.000
_cell.length_c   1.000
_cell.angle_alpha   90.00
_cell.angle_beta   90.00
_cell.angle_gamma   90.00
#
_symmetry.space_group_name_H-M   'P 1'
#
loop_
_entity.id
_entity.type
_entity.pdbx_description
1 polymer ?
#
loop_
_entity_poly.entity_id
_entity_poly.type
_entity_poly.pdbx_seq_one_letter_code
_entity_poly.pdbx_strand_id
1 'polypeptide(L)'
;ATMTLTLVNLLPPPPPPPPPPPPPPPPPSAPTVTVVATAPVAMRDGSVPGTFTFFLTGVVTDAPVTVTFTLSGTALPYVDYTMSGGGVASSITFPPGASTATLTVLPTSAGAGGHPGTVTASLSAQAGYTLGASSSATITIVDTVPILQLSPFAGGMLLSWDSVAGKSYQVLYKDSLTDTNWTGWSTILAATGPTSTWWDALAGSSSNRFYTVEVIQW
;
A
#
# COMPACT_ATOMS: atom_id res chain seq x y z
N ALA A 1 -54.55 6.24 89.02
CA ALA A 1 -53.20 5.79 88.65
C ALA A 1 -52.64 6.79 87.65
N THR A 2 -51.62 7.56 88.04
CA THR A 2 -51.00 8.57 87.19
C THR A 2 -49.90 7.89 86.38
N MET A 3 -50.06 7.76 85.06
CA MET A 3 -49.03 7.21 84.18
C MET A 3 -48.06 8.33 83.78
N THR A 4 -46.81 8.21 84.18
CA THR A 4 -45.70 9.04 83.70
C THR A 4 -45.25 8.52 82.34
N LEU A 5 -45.42 9.34 81.29
CA LEU A 5 -44.93 9.06 79.95
C LEU A 5 -43.44 9.45 79.87
N THR A 6 -42.55 8.47 79.78
CA THR A 6 -41.13 8.74 79.55
C THR A 6 -40.90 8.92 78.05
N LEU A 7 -40.74 10.17 77.61
CA LEU A 7 -40.43 10.48 76.22
C LEU A 7 -39.00 10.03 75.90
N VAL A 8 -38.85 8.95 75.12
CA VAL A 8 -37.55 8.49 74.65
C VAL A 8 -37.18 9.29 73.41
N ASN A 9 -36.25 10.23 73.54
CA ASN A 9 -35.82 11.08 72.44
C ASN A 9 -34.89 10.27 71.51
N LEU A 10 -35.46 9.70 70.44
CA LEU A 10 -34.69 8.95 69.44
C LEU A 10 -33.91 9.92 68.57
N LEU A 11 -32.59 9.72 68.48
CA LEU A 11 -31.75 10.47 67.55
C LEU A 11 -32.20 10.17 66.11
N PRO A 12 -32.29 11.20 65.23
CA PRO A 12 -32.61 10.96 63.83
C PRO A 12 -31.59 10.01 63.20
N PRO A 13 -32.02 9.15 62.26
CA PRO A 13 -31.13 8.21 61.61
C PRO A 13 -30.00 8.96 60.90
N PRO A 14 -28.78 8.39 60.88
CA PRO A 14 -27.66 9.00 60.17
C PRO A 14 -28.01 9.15 58.68
N PRO A 15 -27.53 10.22 58.03
CA PRO A 15 -27.73 10.41 56.60
C PRO A 15 -27.15 9.22 55.82
N PRO A 16 -27.77 8.84 54.69
CA PRO A 16 -27.22 7.79 53.85
C PRO A 16 -25.80 8.13 53.40
N PRO A 17 -24.92 7.14 53.26
CA PRO A 17 -23.57 7.37 52.76
C PRO A 17 -23.64 8.02 51.37
N PRO A 18 -22.68 8.90 51.05
CA PRO A 18 -22.62 9.50 49.72
C PRO A 18 -22.51 8.39 48.65
N PRO A 19 -23.11 8.59 47.47
CA PRO A 19 -22.99 7.64 46.38
C PRO A 19 -21.50 7.40 46.05
N PRO A 20 -21.11 6.17 45.68
CA PRO A 20 -19.75 5.90 45.27
C PRO A 20 -19.35 6.82 44.11
N PRO A 21 -18.09 7.27 44.05
CA PRO A 21 -17.62 8.09 42.94
C PRO A 21 -17.88 7.37 41.61
N PRO A 22 -18.18 8.10 40.52
CA PRO A 22 -18.33 7.52 39.20
C PRO A 22 -17.11 6.66 38.87
N PRO A 23 -17.28 5.53 38.14
CA PRO A 23 -16.15 4.79 37.60
C PRO A 23 -15.21 5.74 36.83
N PRO A 24 -13.88 5.54 36.89
CA PRO A 24 -12.96 6.27 36.05
C PRO A 24 -13.38 6.14 34.58
N PRO A 25 -13.25 7.20 33.75
CA PRO A 25 -13.46 7.09 32.32
C PRO A 25 -12.60 5.95 31.75
N PRO A 26 -13.11 5.18 30.76
CA PRO A 26 -12.28 4.21 30.04
C PRO A 26 -11.01 4.91 29.53
N PRO A 27 -9.84 4.25 29.56
CA PRO A 27 -8.65 4.80 28.91
C PRO A 27 -8.96 5.12 27.44
N PRO A 28 -8.48 6.24 26.90
CA PRO A 28 -8.61 6.54 25.48
C PRO A 28 -8.10 5.34 24.67
N SER A 29 -8.93 4.82 23.75
CA SER A 29 -8.51 3.75 22.86
C SER A 29 -7.41 4.27 21.94
N ALA A 30 -6.22 3.65 21.99
CA ALA A 30 -5.11 4.05 21.14
C ALA A 30 -5.50 3.87 19.66
N PRO A 31 -5.07 4.77 18.77
CA PRO A 31 -5.35 4.61 17.34
C PRO A 31 -4.64 3.37 16.77
N THR A 32 -5.20 2.85 15.69
CA THR A 32 -4.65 1.70 14.95
C THR A 32 -4.04 2.18 13.64
N VAL A 33 -2.82 1.73 13.35
CA VAL A 33 -2.07 2.11 12.14
C VAL A 33 -1.99 0.94 11.17
N THR A 34 -2.26 1.21 9.90
CA THR A 34 -2.04 0.27 8.79
C THR A 34 -1.29 0.95 7.65
N VAL A 35 -0.63 0.16 6.80
CA VAL A 35 0.06 0.64 5.60
C VAL A 35 -0.36 -0.17 4.38
N VAL A 36 -0.52 0.50 3.24
CA VAL A 36 -0.82 -0.10 1.93
C VAL A 36 0.04 0.57 0.86
N ALA A 37 0.54 -0.19 -0.11
CA ALA A 37 1.14 0.37 -1.32
C ALA A 37 0.03 0.73 -2.32
N THR A 38 -0.46 1.97 -2.26
CA THR A 38 -1.56 2.44 -3.15
C THR A 38 -1.11 2.65 -4.58
N ALA A 39 0.17 2.94 -4.79
CA ALA A 39 0.85 2.81 -6.07
C ALA A 39 2.01 1.82 -5.90
N PRO A 40 1.78 0.51 -6.13
CA PRO A 40 2.74 -0.55 -5.81
C PRO A 40 3.88 -0.69 -6.82
N VAL A 41 3.92 0.15 -7.85
CA VAL A 41 4.95 0.15 -8.89
C VAL A 41 5.54 1.54 -9.05
N ALA A 42 6.86 1.64 -8.99
CA ALA A 42 7.65 2.81 -9.35
C ALA A 42 8.45 2.50 -10.63
N MET A 43 8.59 3.46 -11.54
CA MET A 43 9.27 3.27 -12.83
C MET A 43 10.40 4.27 -12.99
N ARG A 44 11.61 3.80 -13.30
CA ARG A 44 12.78 4.67 -13.50
C ARG A 44 12.61 5.53 -14.75
N ASP A 45 12.12 4.95 -15.84
CA ASP A 45 11.73 5.69 -17.03
C ASP A 45 10.45 6.50 -16.79
N GLY A 46 10.45 7.75 -17.27
CA GLY A 46 9.41 8.73 -16.96
C GLY A 46 9.33 9.14 -15.48
N SER A 47 10.20 8.62 -14.60
CA SER A 47 10.25 8.93 -13.16
C SER A 47 8.89 8.78 -12.47
N VAL A 48 8.19 7.67 -12.74
CA VAL A 48 6.88 7.39 -12.14
C VAL A 48 7.06 6.94 -10.69
N PRO A 49 6.51 7.65 -9.69
CA PRO A 49 6.69 7.29 -8.29
C PRO A 49 5.79 6.14 -7.85
N GLY A 50 6.28 5.33 -6.92
CA GLY A 50 5.45 4.44 -6.10
C GLY A 50 4.99 5.17 -4.84
N THR A 51 3.92 4.73 -4.19
CA THR A 51 3.36 5.39 -3.00
C THR A 51 2.89 4.40 -1.95
N PHE A 52 3.41 4.56 -0.72
CA PHE A 52 2.83 4.00 0.48
C PHE A 52 1.83 4.99 1.07
N THR A 53 0.65 4.50 1.43
CA THR A 53 -0.35 5.24 2.20
C THR A 53 -0.52 4.58 3.54
N PHE A 54 -0.32 5.36 4.59
CA PHE A 54 -0.53 4.99 5.97
C PHE A 54 -1.88 5.51 6.42
N PHE A 55 -2.61 4.68 7.15
CA PHE A 55 -3.93 4.99 7.66
C PHE A 55 -3.91 4.91 9.18
N LEU A 56 -4.52 5.91 9.82
CA LEU A 56 -4.80 5.98 11.23
C LEU A 56 -6.32 5.81 11.41
N THR A 57 -6.72 4.76 12.11
CA THR A 57 -8.14 4.45 12.38
C THR A 57 -8.41 4.42 13.89
N GLY A 58 -9.66 4.69 14.28
CA GLY A 58 -10.03 4.87 15.68
C GLY A 58 -10.00 6.34 16.09
N VAL A 59 -9.34 6.65 17.22
CA VAL A 59 -9.29 8.02 17.74
C VAL A 59 -8.32 8.86 16.91
N VAL A 60 -8.87 9.82 16.16
CA VAL A 60 -8.06 10.87 15.53
C VAL A 60 -7.65 11.86 16.61
N THR A 61 -6.36 12.08 16.76
CA THR A 61 -5.81 12.93 17.82
C THR A 61 -5.60 14.37 17.32
N ASP A 62 -5.86 15.35 18.17
CA ASP A 62 -5.49 16.75 17.93
C ASP A 62 -3.98 17.01 18.11
N ALA A 63 -3.23 15.98 18.51
CA ALA A 63 -1.77 15.95 18.52
C ALA A 63 -1.25 15.18 17.30
N PRO A 64 -0.07 15.53 16.75
CA PRO A 64 0.54 14.77 15.66
C PRO A 64 0.92 13.36 16.15
N VAL A 65 0.77 12.36 15.27
CA VAL A 65 1.17 10.98 15.56
C VAL A 65 2.33 10.59 14.64
N THR A 66 3.48 10.27 15.24
CA THR A 66 4.64 9.78 14.49
C THR A 66 4.69 8.26 14.55
N VAL A 67 4.64 7.64 13.38
CA VAL A 67 4.74 6.19 13.21
C VAL A 67 6.13 5.86 12.69
N THR A 68 6.79 4.85 13.27
CA THR A 68 8.08 4.37 12.79
C THR A 68 7.93 3.08 12.01
N PHE A 69 8.82 2.86 11.06
CA PHE A 69 8.85 1.66 10.23
C PHE A 69 10.29 1.34 9.82
N THR A 70 10.52 0.09 9.43
CA THR A 70 11.76 -0.34 8.81
C THR A 70 11.56 -0.52 7.31
N LEU A 71 12.64 -0.31 6.55
CA LEU A 71 12.67 -0.57 5.12
C LEU A 71 13.55 -1.78 4.85
N SER A 72 13.07 -2.67 3.98
CA SER A 72 13.78 -3.84 3.50
C SER A 72 13.48 -4.06 2.02
N GLY A 73 14.10 -5.09 1.43
CA GLY A 73 13.93 -5.44 0.02
C GLY A 73 15.26 -5.48 -0.72
N THR A 74 15.18 -5.55 -2.04
CA THR A 74 16.35 -5.69 -2.92
C THR A 74 16.81 -4.38 -3.53
N ALA A 75 15.98 -3.33 -3.52
CA ALA A 75 16.37 -2.02 -4.03
C ALA A 75 17.33 -1.32 -3.06
N LEU A 76 18.43 -0.80 -3.58
CA LEU A 76 19.44 -0.09 -2.82
C LEU A 76 19.02 1.37 -2.60
N PRO A 77 18.95 1.84 -1.36
CA PRO A 77 18.63 3.24 -1.09
C PRO A 77 19.69 4.19 -1.66
N TYR A 78 19.29 5.36 -2.14
CA TYR A 78 20.12 6.36 -2.83
C TYR A 78 20.71 5.93 -4.19
N VAL A 79 20.68 4.64 -4.50
CA VAL A 79 21.10 4.10 -5.80
C VAL A 79 19.88 3.87 -6.69
N ASP A 80 18.91 3.09 -6.20
CA ASP A 80 17.69 2.73 -6.94
C ASP A 80 16.53 3.68 -6.67
N TYR A 81 16.50 4.30 -5.48
CA TYR A 81 15.44 5.22 -5.10
C TYR A 81 15.83 6.21 -4.01
N THR A 82 15.03 7.26 -3.93
CA THR A 82 14.89 8.17 -2.80
C THR A 82 13.42 8.24 -2.39
N MET A 83 13.09 8.95 -1.31
CA MET A 83 11.71 9.13 -0.84
C MET A 83 11.31 10.60 -0.75
N SER A 84 10.00 10.88 -0.67
CA SER A 84 9.49 12.22 -0.36
C SER A 84 10.08 12.71 0.96
N GLY A 85 10.65 13.92 0.96
CA GLY A 85 11.37 14.50 2.10
C GLY A 85 12.90 14.41 1.98
N GLY A 86 13.41 13.71 0.96
CA GLY A 86 14.84 13.55 0.72
C GLY A 86 15.41 12.33 1.43
N GLY A 87 16.29 11.62 0.74
CA GLY A 87 16.92 10.40 1.24
C GLY A 87 15.93 9.27 1.53
N VAL A 88 16.06 8.65 2.70
CA VAL A 88 15.35 7.42 3.07
C VAL A 88 14.68 7.62 4.42
N ALA A 89 13.34 7.56 4.45
CA ALA A 89 12.58 7.76 5.66
C ALA A 89 12.54 6.47 6.51
N SER A 90 12.44 6.62 7.83
CA SER A 90 12.16 5.54 8.79
C SER A 90 10.97 5.85 9.69
N SER A 91 10.29 6.96 9.40
CA SER A 91 9.08 7.39 10.09
C SER A 91 8.19 8.22 9.18
N ILE A 92 6.92 8.30 9.54
CA ILE A 92 5.91 9.14 8.90
C ILE A 92 5.08 9.80 9.99
N THR A 93 4.73 11.07 9.79
CA THR A 93 3.96 11.84 10.76
C THR A 93 2.57 12.13 10.20
N PHE A 94 1.54 11.77 10.96
CA PHE A 94 0.18 12.23 10.76
C PHE A 94 0.03 13.60 11.41
N PRO A 95 -0.30 14.66 10.65
CA PRO A 95 -0.64 15.96 11.23
C PRO A 95 -1.84 15.86 12.20
N PRO A 96 -2.02 16.85 13.10
CA PRO A 96 -3.23 16.95 13.92
C PRO A 96 -4.51 16.79 13.10
N GLY A 97 -5.42 15.94 13.56
CA GLY A 97 -6.69 15.70 12.87
C GLY A 97 -6.61 14.85 11.58
N ALA A 98 -5.41 14.46 11.13
CA ALA A 98 -5.26 13.68 9.91
C ALA A 98 -5.34 12.17 10.17
N SER A 99 -6.10 11.46 9.34
CA SER A 99 -6.20 10.00 9.36
C SER A 99 -5.35 9.32 8.30
N THR A 100 -4.66 10.08 7.44
CA THR A 100 -3.84 9.57 6.34
C THR A 100 -2.53 10.31 6.24
N ALA A 101 -1.45 9.58 5.93
CA ALA A 101 -0.16 10.14 5.56
C ALA A 101 0.44 9.32 4.42
N THR A 102 1.20 9.96 3.53
CA THR A 102 1.74 9.32 2.33
C THR A 102 3.26 9.43 2.29
N LEU A 103 3.92 8.37 1.84
CA LEU A 103 5.35 8.33 1.58
C LEU A 103 5.58 7.86 0.14
N THR A 104 6.14 8.72 -0.70
CA THR A 104 6.39 8.38 -2.10
C THR A 104 7.80 7.84 -2.27
N VAL A 105 7.93 6.74 -3.00
CA VAL A 105 9.21 6.19 -3.47
C VAL A 105 9.49 6.78 -4.85
N LEU A 106 10.55 7.57 -4.94
CA LEU A 106 11.02 8.24 -6.14
C LEU A 106 12.16 7.40 -6.73
N PRO A 107 11.95 6.69 -7.85
CA PRO A 107 13.01 5.92 -8.47
C PRO A 107 14.12 6.86 -8.95
N THR A 108 15.37 6.49 -8.71
CA THR A 108 16.52 7.25 -9.22
C THR A 108 16.69 6.91 -10.70
N SER A 109 16.63 7.89 -11.59
CA SER A 109 16.93 7.70 -13.01
C SER A 109 18.43 7.43 -13.16
N ALA A 110 18.82 6.19 -13.45
CA ALA A 110 20.19 5.85 -13.80
C ALA A 110 20.20 5.02 -15.10
N GLY A 111 21.11 5.38 -16.00
CA GLY A 111 21.19 4.83 -17.35
C GLY A 111 21.33 3.30 -17.38
N ALA A 112 20.66 2.70 -18.37
CA ALA A 112 20.79 1.32 -18.85
C ALA A 112 21.43 0.33 -17.85
N GLY A 113 20.67 -0.15 -16.86
CA GLY A 113 21.16 -1.19 -15.96
C GLY A 113 20.49 -1.32 -14.59
N GLY A 114 19.27 -0.82 -14.39
CA GLY A 114 18.60 -0.93 -13.10
C GLY A 114 17.92 -2.30 -12.95
N HIS A 115 18.48 -3.18 -12.12
CA HIS A 115 17.75 -4.42 -11.80
C HIS A 115 16.40 -4.10 -11.13
N PRO A 116 15.32 -4.86 -11.42
CA PRO A 116 14.07 -4.69 -10.71
C PRO A 116 14.31 -4.91 -9.21
N GLY A 117 13.86 -3.95 -8.42
CA GLY A 117 14.10 -3.89 -6.98
C GLY A 117 12.79 -3.86 -6.21
N THR A 118 12.81 -4.27 -4.95
CA THR A 118 11.66 -4.12 -4.06
C THR A 118 12.01 -3.21 -2.90
N VAL A 119 11.04 -2.42 -2.47
CA VAL A 119 11.06 -1.64 -1.23
C VAL A 119 9.87 -2.08 -0.41
N THR A 120 10.11 -2.61 0.79
CA THR A 120 9.06 -3.06 1.70
C THR A 120 9.12 -2.23 2.97
N ALA A 121 8.02 -1.55 3.29
CA ALA A 121 7.85 -0.82 4.54
C ALA A 121 7.16 -1.74 5.57
N SER A 122 7.76 -1.91 6.75
CA SER A 122 7.20 -2.71 7.85
C SER A 122 7.04 -1.85 9.10
N LEU A 123 5.80 -1.70 9.58
CA LEU A 123 5.49 -0.89 10.74
C LEU A 123 6.12 -1.46 12.00
N SER A 124 6.65 -0.58 12.84
CA SER A 124 7.21 -0.93 14.14
C SER A 124 6.19 -0.61 15.24
N ALA A 125 5.99 -1.53 16.20
CA ALA A 125 5.10 -1.28 17.33
C ALA A 125 5.74 -0.26 18.30
N GLN A 126 4.97 0.74 18.74
CA GLN A 126 5.40 1.72 19.75
C GLN A 126 4.25 2.08 20.69
N ALA A 127 4.59 2.69 21.83
CA ALA A 127 3.59 3.30 22.70
C ALA A 127 2.86 4.44 21.96
N GLY A 128 1.54 4.53 22.13
CA GLY A 128 0.71 5.59 21.55
C GLY A 128 -0.11 5.17 20.33
N TYR A 129 0.16 4.00 19.73
CA TYR A 129 -0.69 3.40 18.70
C TYR A 129 -0.57 1.86 18.72
N THR A 130 -1.47 1.20 18.01
CA THR A 130 -1.43 -0.25 17.77
C THR A 130 -1.29 -0.53 16.28
N LEU A 131 -0.74 -1.69 15.92
CA LEU A 131 -0.65 -2.11 14.51
C LEU A 131 -1.93 -2.84 14.10
N GLY A 132 -2.47 -2.49 12.94
CA GLY A 132 -3.58 -3.22 12.33
C GLY A 132 -3.09 -4.45 11.54
N ALA A 133 -4.03 -5.13 10.87
CA ALA A 133 -3.75 -6.35 10.10
C ALA A 133 -2.75 -6.14 8.96
N SER A 134 -2.80 -4.98 8.29
CA SER A 134 -1.86 -4.59 7.24
C SER A 134 -0.72 -3.76 7.82
N SER A 135 0.29 -4.44 8.38
CA SER A 135 1.46 -3.82 9.00
C SER A 135 2.71 -3.81 8.09
N SER A 136 2.60 -4.33 6.87
CA SER A 136 3.67 -4.29 5.88
C SER A 136 3.12 -4.08 4.47
N ALA A 137 3.86 -3.36 3.63
CA ALA A 137 3.52 -3.11 2.23
C ALA A 137 4.78 -3.06 1.36
N THR A 138 4.67 -3.49 0.11
CA THR A 138 5.79 -3.56 -0.84
C THR A 138 5.51 -2.75 -2.10
N ILE A 139 6.51 -1.98 -2.54
CA ILE A 139 6.58 -1.33 -3.85
C ILE A 139 7.67 -2.01 -4.66
N THR A 140 7.40 -2.25 -5.93
CA THR A 140 8.40 -2.75 -6.89
C THR A 140 8.89 -1.61 -7.77
N ILE A 141 10.20 -1.51 -7.91
CA ILE A 141 10.88 -0.58 -8.81
C ILE A 141 11.27 -1.33 -10.07
N VAL A 142 10.84 -0.82 -11.22
CA VAL A 142 11.16 -1.36 -12.54
C VAL A 142 11.82 -0.30 -13.41
N ASP A 143 12.62 -0.70 -14.40
CA ASP A 143 13.25 0.23 -15.34
C ASP A 143 12.23 0.87 -16.27
N THR A 144 11.45 0.06 -16.96
CA THR A 144 10.43 0.49 -17.93
C THR A 144 9.21 -0.43 -17.85
N VAL A 145 8.10 -0.02 -18.46
CA VAL A 145 7.08 -0.96 -18.96
C VAL A 145 7.79 -2.04 -19.82
N PRO A 146 7.30 -3.30 -19.88
CA PRO A 146 7.95 -4.32 -20.69
C PRO A 146 8.10 -3.81 -22.12
N ILE A 147 9.34 -3.67 -22.62
CA ILE A 147 9.56 -3.19 -23.99
C ILE A 147 9.07 -4.29 -24.92
N LEU A 148 7.93 -4.05 -25.57
CA LEU A 148 7.35 -5.01 -26.48
C LEU A 148 8.09 -4.97 -27.82
N GLN A 149 8.84 -6.01 -28.10
CA GLN A 149 9.45 -6.25 -29.40
C GLN A 149 8.52 -7.10 -30.25
N LEU A 150 8.32 -6.67 -31.50
CA LEU A 150 7.49 -7.35 -32.49
C LEU A 150 8.38 -7.91 -33.59
N SER A 151 8.23 -9.18 -33.91
CA SER A 151 8.94 -9.83 -35.02
C SER A 151 7.98 -10.70 -35.83
N PRO A 152 7.93 -10.55 -37.17
CA PRO A 152 7.13 -11.45 -38.00
C PRO A 152 7.61 -12.89 -37.84
N PHE A 153 6.69 -13.81 -37.59
CA PHE A 153 7.02 -15.22 -37.40
C PHE A 153 5.88 -16.13 -37.87
N ALA A 154 6.21 -17.08 -38.76
CA ALA A 154 5.31 -18.14 -39.24
C ALA A 154 3.93 -17.65 -39.72
N GLY A 155 3.87 -16.52 -40.44
CA GLY A 155 2.61 -15.93 -40.93
C GLY A 155 1.83 -15.12 -39.88
N GLY A 156 2.37 -14.99 -38.67
CA GLY A 156 1.85 -14.18 -37.57
C GLY A 156 2.89 -13.20 -37.01
N MET A 157 2.71 -12.79 -35.76
CA MET A 157 3.59 -11.88 -35.05
C MET A 157 4.06 -12.52 -33.74
N LEU A 158 5.36 -12.63 -33.54
CA LEU A 158 5.96 -13.00 -32.26
C LEU A 158 6.20 -11.73 -31.44
N LEU A 159 5.61 -11.70 -30.26
CA LEU A 159 5.75 -10.68 -29.24
C LEU A 159 6.80 -11.17 -28.23
N SER A 160 7.76 -10.32 -27.88
CA SER A 160 8.76 -10.58 -26.85
C SER A 160 8.88 -9.38 -25.93
N TRP A 161 8.96 -9.60 -24.63
CA TRP A 161 9.11 -8.53 -23.65
C TRP A 161 9.92 -8.97 -22.43
N ASP A 162 10.52 -7.98 -21.77
CA ASP A 162 11.21 -8.18 -20.50
C ASP A 162 10.20 -8.55 -19.39
N SER A 163 10.45 -9.67 -18.71
CA SER A 163 9.56 -10.22 -17.69
C SER A 163 10.30 -10.54 -16.40
N VAL A 164 9.58 -10.57 -15.28
CA VAL A 164 10.11 -10.96 -13.98
C VAL A 164 9.60 -12.36 -13.64
N ALA A 165 10.51 -13.29 -13.37
CA ALA A 165 10.16 -14.65 -13.01
C ALA A 165 9.21 -14.68 -11.79
N GLY A 166 8.14 -15.48 -11.88
CA GLY A 166 7.09 -15.57 -10.88
C GLY A 166 5.93 -14.57 -11.06
N LYS A 167 6.01 -13.63 -12.02
CA LYS A 167 4.90 -12.72 -12.36
C LYS A 167 4.07 -13.25 -13.51
N SER A 168 2.80 -12.86 -13.53
CA SER A 168 1.85 -13.24 -14.57
C SER A 168 1.53 -12.06 -15.48
N TYR A 169 1.62 -12.28 -16.79
CA TYR A 169 1.42 -11.29 -17.83
C TYR A 169 0.25 -11.66 -18.75
N GLN A 170 -0.41 -10.68 -19.35
CA GLN A 170 -1.36 -10.89 -20.44
C GLN A 170 -1.10 -9.92 -21.56
N VAL A 171 -1.11 -10.44 -22.79
CA VAL A 171 -1.10 -9.62 -24.01
C VAL A 171 -2.53 -9.18 -24.29
N LEU A 172 -2.69 -7.87 -24.47
CA LEU A 172 -3.92 -7.28 -24.96
C LEU A 172 -3.67 -6.64 -26.33
N TYR A 173 -4.75 -6.50 -27.10
CA TYR A 173 -4.70 -5.87 -28.42
C TYR A 173 -5.87 -4.93 -28.66
N LYS A 174 -5.72 -4.13 -29.72
CA LYS A 174 -6.81 -3.43 -30.40
C LYS A 174 -6.48 -3.31 -31.88
N ASP A 175 -7.50 -3.22 -32.73
CA ASP A 175 -7.31 -3.09 -34.17
C ASP A 175 -7.38 -1.61 -34.63
N SER A 176 -7.89 -0.70 -33.78
CA SER A 176 -7.81 0.74 -33.99
C SER A 176 -7.25 1.47 -32.76
N LEU A 177 -6.45 2.51 -32.99
CA LEU A 177 -5.98 3.39 -31.91
C LEU A 177 -7.11 4.16 -31.23
N THR A 178 -8.24 4.35 -31.91
CA THR A 178 -9.43 5.04 -31.39
C THR A 178 -10.31 4.16 -30.50
N ASP A 179 -10.05 2.86 -30.43
CA ASP A 179 -10.83 1.95 -29.59
C ASP A 179 -10.62 2.29 -28.11
N THR A 180 -11.73 2.34 -27.37
CA THR A 180 -11.74 2.77 -25.97
C THR A 180 -11.16 1.72 -25.03
N ASN A 181 -11.22 0.45 -25.42
CA ASN A 181 -10.83 -0.68 -24.58
C ASN A 181 -9.77 -1.54 -25.28
N TRP A 182 -8.82 -2.04 -24.51
CA TRP A 182 -7.94 -3.13 -24.93
C TRP A 182 -8.65 -4.46 -24.70
N THR A 183 -8.53 -5.39 -25.65
CA THR A 183 -9.10 -6.73 -25.53
C THR A 183 -8.01 -7.71 -25.11
N GLY A 184 -8.23 -8.46 -24.03
CA GLY A 184 -7.31 -9.52 -23.61
C GLY A 184 -7.31 -10.67 -24.62
N TRP A 185 -6.15 -11.00 -25.19
CA TRP A 185 -6.01 -12.07 -26.18
C TRP A 185 -5.33 -13.29 -25.59
N SER A 186 -4.14 -13.11 -25.01
CA SER A 186 -3.41 -14.26 -24.50
C SER A 186 -4.11 -14.84 -23.28
N THR A 187 -3.84 -16.12 -23.02
CA THR A 187 -3.99 -16.66 -21.67
C THR A 187 -3.05 -15.93 -20.72
N ILE A 188 -3.26 -16.09 -19.41
CA ILE A 188 -2.31 -15.59 -18.42
C ILE A 188 -0.98 -16.36 -18.56
N LEU A 189 0.11 -15.63 -18.73
CA LEU A 189 1.46 -16.15 -18.95
C LEU A 189 2.28 -15.95 -17.68
N ALA A 190 2.58 -17.05 -16.98
CA ALA A 190 3.51 -17.03 -15.86
C ALA A 190 4.95 -16.95 -16.40
N ALA A 191 5.64 -15.86 -16.12
CA ALA A 191 7.02 -15.68 -16.50
C ALA A 191 7.92 -16.61 -15.67
N THR A 192 8.77 -17.37 -16.35
CA THR A 192 9.75 -18.27 -15.71
C THR A 192 11.17 -17.71 -15.76
N GLY A 193 11.37 -16.56 -16.41
CA GLY A 193 12.68 -15.97 -16.65
C GLY A 193 12.62 -14.48 -16.97
N PRO A 194 13.75 -13.88 -17.37
CA PRO A 194 13.88 -12.45 -17.63
C PRO A 194 13.15 -11.99 -18.91
N THR A 195 12.67 -12.92 -19.74
CA THR A 195 11.99 -12.62 -21.00
C THR A 195 10.82 -13.57 -21.18
N SER A 196 9.68 -13.02 -21.59
CA SER A 196 8.49 -13.78 -21.96
C SER A 196 8.16 -13.53 -23.42
N THR A 197 7.58 -14.54 -24.07
CA THR A 197 7.18 -14.45 -25.47
C THR A 197 5.76 -14.96 -25.66
N TRP A 198 5.07 -14.40 -26.64
CA TRP A 198 3.75 -14.86 -27.06
C TRP A 198 3.58 -14.71 -28.56
N TRP A 199 2.88 -15.64 -29.19
CA TRP A 199 2.73 -15.68 -30.64
C TRP A 199 1.28 -15.41 -31.06
N ASP A 200 1.07 -14.29 -31.78
CA ASP A 200 -0.17 -14.01 -32.49
C ASP A 200 -0.16 -14.67 -33.86
N ALA A 201 -0.72 -15.88 -33.96
CA ALA A 201 -0.86 -16.60 -35.22
C ALA A 201 -1.85 -15.92 -36.20
N LEU A 202 -2.69 -15.00 -35.73
CA LEU A 202 -3.75 -14.34 -36.51
C LEU A 202 -3.41 -12.89 -36.87
N ALA A 203 -2.19 -12.42 -36.57
CA ALA A 203 -1.75 -11.05 -36.86
C ALA A 203 -1.93 -10.67 -38.35
N GLY A 204 -1.72 -11.63 -39.26
CA GLY A 204 -1.89 -11.43 -40.70
C GLY A 204 -3.34 -11.30 -41.18
N SER A 205 -4.33 -11.51 -40.30
CA SER A 205 -5.76 -11.45 -40.64
C SER A 205 -6.39 -10.07 -40.45
N SER A 206 -5.66 -9.12 -39.87
CA SER A 206 -6.11 -7.73 -39.69
C SER A 206 -5.16 -6.76 -40.39
N SER A 207 -5.70 -5.69 -40.96
CA SER A 207 -4.89 -4.65 -41.63
C SER A 207 -4.08 -3.81 -40.62
N ASN A 208 -4.54 -3.71 -39.37
CA ASN A 208 -3.84 -3.03 -38.29
C ASN A 208 -4.05 -3.80 -36.99
N ARG A 209 -2.97 -3.98 -36.21
CA ARG A 209 -3.05 -4.53 -34.86
C ARG A 209 -2.04 -3.88 -33.96
N PHE A 210 -2.52 -3.38 -32.83
CA PHE A 210 -1.75 -2.74 -31.78
C PHE A 210 -1.74 -3.63 -30.56
N TYR A 211 -0.63 -3.66 -29.83
CA TYR A 211 -0.44 -4.57 -28.71
C TYR A 211 0.01 -3.80 -27.46
N THR A 212 -0.36 -4.31 -26.30
CA THR A 212 0.19 -3.94 -25.00
C THR A 212 0.31 -5.18 -24.14
N VAL A 213 1.13 -5.12 -23.09
CA VAL A 213 1.29 -6.20 -22.11
C VAL A 213 0.97 -5.64 -20.74
N GLU A 214 0.08 -6.32 -20.02
CA GLU A 214 -0.31 -5.99 -18.65
C GLU A 214 0.18 -7.07 -17.67
N VAL A 215 0.49 -6.65 -16.44
CA VAL A 215 0.82 -7.56 -15.33
C VAL A 215 -0.46 -7.83 -14.52
N ILE A 216 -0.90 -9.09 -14.43
CA ILE A 216 -2.24 -9.45 -13.97
C ILE A 216 -2.29 -9.93 -12.51
N GLN A 217 -1.23 -10.61 -12.03
CA GLN A 217 -1.20 -11.23 -10.70
C GLN A 217 0.21 -11.20 -10.10
N TRP A 218 0.28 -11.00 -8.77
CA TRP A 218 1.49 -11.03 -7.95
C TRP A 218 1.81 -12.42 -7.44
#